data_AF-A0A0C9TUP0-F1
#
_entry.id   AF-A0A0C9TUP0-F1
#
_cell.length_a   1.000
_cell.length_b   1.000
_cell.length_c   1.000
_cell.angle_alpha   90.00
_cell.angle_beta   90.00
_cell.angle_gamma   90.00
#
_symmetry.space_group_name_H-M   'P 1'
#
loop_
_entity.id
_entity.type
_entity.pdbx_description
1 polymer ?
#
loop_
_entity_poly.entity_id
_entity_poly.type
_entity_poly.pdbx_seq_one_letter_code
_entity_poly.pdbx_strand_id
1 'polypeptide(L)'
;MAKAGSHEAWNTLLPDAKAELHSTAYLEVCEELGETEFQNLSLHERELASFFAWAGFCMHKELNTVKGGYTAMSKHWEMIGIDGPIMLPNKDAAAAITGGVEPEKPSQGGAVKATSLAGGIFNHKDDKKGEQDNIRYAFEATFGFPLNFPDTNNTWYQSHCQAAAELLVHLNFYRDYFNIMKDRKESRTHNHMEKNLQMVLEDLPTISKLCVLALFLLSISYPYMRIVRGEDSENLNVLDMGPTHQTVEVHMEKIIANPAVLLSSGAQFAEATLDGNLWVRSEVMYAIWKLAPNLLHLESLTVAFFTGALETWRRFTAEYAPGGLIATASPSLHAIAWMPTTNDVNEGALGSRRVVRRSLPKATELTLNAYQRYRWNKTGIFIRSLSETKLKFLRKRAHFLQSLQLQKKVRIAQANYGKSIVKNKWAQDAVRLEKKQKQAKVLSAVIPITSLSILEKSALKVPDLDLQLSWHRQFNLGLAKKTALRNKSSKVAELRKAIEQLNDNADMEKILAEYSPSGV
;
A
#
# COMPACT_ATOMS: atom_id res chain seq x y z
N MET A 1 54.61 23.27 27.51
CA MET A 1 55.49 23.96 28.48
C MET A 1 54.95 25.33 28.89
N ALA A 2 54.71 26.27 27.97
CA ALA A 2 54.17 27.60 28.30
C ALA A 2 52.83 27.54 29.09
N LYS A 3 51.90 26.67 28.69
CA LYS A 3 50.63 26.45 29.41
C LYS A 3 50.75 25.77 30.79
N ALA A 4 51.85 25.07 31.05
CA ALA A 4 52.09 24.45 32.36
C ALA A 4 52.80 25.42 33.34
N GLY A 5 53.06 26.68 32.93
CA GLY A 5 53.67 27.70 33.76
C GLY A 5 55.19 27.59 33.93
N SER A 6 55.77 26.38 33.86
CA SER A 6 57.23 26.17 33.84
C SER A 6 57.61 24.79 33.30
N HIS A 7 58.91 24.59 33.01
CA HIS A 7 59.44 23.29 32.61
C HIS A 7 59.36 22.25 33.75
N GLU A 8 59.54 22.68 34.99
CA GLU A 8 59.41 21.80 36.17
C GLU A 8 57.97 21.35 36.37
N ALA A 9 57.01 22.27 36.28
CA ALA A 9 55.59 21.96 36.38
C ALA A 9 55.09 21.08 35.22
N TRP A 10 55.66 21.22 34.02
CA TRP A 10 55.39 20.29 32.92
C TRP A 10 55.90 18.87 33.25
N ASN A 11 57.11 18.75 33.79
CA ASN A 11 57.73 17.45 34.05
C ASN A 11 57.01 16.66 35.15
N THR A 12 56.38 17.33 36.12
CA THR A 12 55.64 16.70 37.22
C THR A 12 54.23 16.23 36.85
N LEU A 13 53.70 16.61 35.68
CA LEU A 13 52.40 16.13 35.20
C LEU A 13 52.42 14.62 34.89
N LEU A 14 51.31 13.96 35.20
CA LEU A 14 51.02 12.58 34.79
C LEU A 14 50.99 12.46 33.25
N PRO A 15 51.31 11.29 32.66
CA PRO A 15 51.35 11.09 31.21
C PRO A 15 50.05 11.52 30.50
N ASP A 16 48.89 11.19 31.05
CA ASP A 16 47.60 11.52 30.44
C ASP A 16 47.34 13.03 30.46
N ALA A 17 47.68 13.71 31.57
CA ALA A 17 47.56 15.17 31.68
C ALA A 17 48.53 15.90 30.72
N LYS A 18 49.71 15.34 30.46
CA LYS A 18 50.64 15.86 29.43
C LYS A 18 50.06 15.70 28.02
N ALA A 19 49.47 14.54 27.73
CA ALA A 19 48.87 14.28 26.43
C ALA A 19 47.68 15.21 26.15
N GLU A 20 46.81 15.42 27.15
CA GLU A 20 45.69 16.34 27.06
C GLU A 20 46.15 17.79 26.84
N LEU A 21 47.06 18.31 27.68
CA LEU A 21 47.62 19.65 27.51
C LEU A 21 48.34 19.83 26.17
N HIS A 22 49.05 18.80 25.69
CA HIS A 22 49.69 18.83 24.38
C HIS A 22 48.67 18.89 23.25
N SER A 23 47.62 18.05 23.30
CA SER A 23 46.54 18.07 22.31
C SER A 23 45.83 19.42 22.25
N THR A 24 45.51 19.99 23.41
CA THR A 24 44.86 21.32 23.50
C THR A 24 45.78 22.42 22.98
N ALA A 25 47.06 22.43 23.35
CA ALA A 25 48.01 23.41 22.83
C ALA A 25 48.24 23.26 21.31
N TYR A 26 48.25 22.02 20.81
CA TYR A 26 48.38 21.75 19.38
C TYR A 26 47.18 22.28 18.60
N LEU A 27 45.95 22.03 19.07
CA LEU A 27 44.74 22.54 18.42
C LEU A 27 44.70 24.07 18.38
N GLU A 28 45.09 24.75 19.46
CA GLU A 28 45.15 26.22 19.50
C GLU A 28 46.19 26.78 18.53
N VAL A 29 47.37 26.18 18.45
CA VAL A 29 48.39 26.60 17.48
C VAL A 29 47.89 26.36 16.05
N CYS A 30 47.22 25.24 15.79
CA CYS A 30 46.59 24.98 14.50
C CYS A 30 45.51 26.00 14.15
N GLU A 31 44.69 26.41 15.13
CA GLU A 31 43.64 27.43 14.95
C GLU A 31 44.25 28.81 14.67
N GLU A 32 45.26 29.23 15.44
CA GLU A 32 45.94 30.52 15.26
C GLU A 32 46.66 30.63 13.90
N LEU A 33 47.41 29.58 13.53
CA LEU A 33 48.07 29.51 12.23
C LEU A 33 47.05 29.44 11.10
N GLY A 34 45.98 28.66 11.28
CA GLY A 34 44.89 28.53 10.32
C GLY A 34 44.18 29.87 10.08
N GLU A 35 43.84 30.59 11.13
CA GLU A 35 43.20 31.91 11.05
C GLU A 35 44.14 32.93 10.38
N THR A 36 45.43 32.92 10.73
CA THR A 36 46.42 33.82 10.10
C THR A 36 46.52 33.59 8.60
N GLU A 37 46.68 32.33 8.17
CA GLU A 37 46.72 31.99 6.74
C GLU A 37 45.37 32.27 6.06
N PHE A 38 44.25 31.99 6.73
CA PHE A 38 42.92 32.28 6.22
C PHE A 38 42.72 33.79 5.98
N GLN A 39 43.18 34.66 6.88
CA GLN A 39 43.10 36.12 6.69
C GLN A 39 44.01 36.64 5.58
N ASN A 40 45.08 35.92 5.24
CA ASN A 40 45.97 36.26 4.13
C ASN A 40 45.37 35.93 2.75
N LEU A 41 44.34 35.08 2.69
CA LEU A 41 43.65 34.76 1.45
C LEU A 41 42.95 35.99 0.87
N SER A 42 42.80 36.04 -0.46
CA SER A 42 41.99 37.05 -1.11
C SER A 42 40.53 36.98 -0.64
N LEU A 43 39.76 38.06 -0.82
CA LEU A 43 38.33 38.06 -0.47
C LEU A 43 37.58 36.88 -1.14
N HIS A 44 37.93 36.59 -2.40
CA HIS A 44 37.32 35.50 -3.17
C HIS A 44 37.69 34.12 -2.62
N GLU A 45 38.96 33.89 -2.28
CA GLU A 45 39.41 32.61 -1.72
C GLU A 45 38.84 32.36 -0.33
N ARG A 46 38.74 33.40 0.51
CA ARG A 46 38.06 33.32 1.81
C ARG A 46 36.59 32.97 1.67
N GLU A 47 35.90 33.62 0.74
CA GLU A 47 34.50 33.35 0.44
C GLU A 47 34.30 31.89 0.01
N LEU A 48 35.15 31.39 -0.90
CA LEU A 48 35.15 30.00 -1.34
C LEU A 48 35.41 29.01 -0.20
N ALA A 49 36.46 29.25 0.59
CA ALA A 49 36.84 28.39 1.70
C ALA A 49 35.82 28.41 2.86
N SER A 50 35.02 29.47 2.98
CA SER A 50 33.95 29.59 3.98
C SER A 50 32.58 29.14 3.49
N PHE A 51 32.43 28.82 2.20
CA PHE A 51 31.12 28.50 1.64
C PHE A 51 30.74 27.05 1.91
N PHE A 52 29.99 26.83 2.99
CA PHE A 52 29.44 25.53 3.35
C PHE A 52 27.91 25.54 3.25
N ALA A 53 27.40 25.23 2.07
CA ALA A 53 25.97 25.08 1.84
C ALA A 53 25.51 23.64 2.04
N TRP A 54 24.31 23.49 2.61
CA TRP A 54 23.59 22.22 2.64
C TRP A 54 22.23 22.42 1.98
N ALA A 55 21.81 21.42 1.20
CA ALA A 55 20.48 21.36 0.63
C ALA A 55 19.92 19.94 0.76
N GLY A 56 18.68 19.85 1.25
CA GLY A 56 17.99 18.56 1.33
C GLY A 56 17.55 18.03 -0.05
N PHE A 57 17.51 16.71 -0.21
CA PHE A 57 17.00 16.07 -1.44
C PHE A 57 15.54 16.44 -1.73
N CYS A 58 15.24 16.91 -2.95
CA CYS A 58 13.90 17.33 -3.39
C CYS A 58 12.81 16.27 -3.17
N MET A 59 13.09 14.97 -3.37
CA MET A 59 12.08 13.92 -3.13
C MET A 59 11.70 13.78 -1.66
N HIS A 60 12.65 14.00 -0.73
CA HIS A 60 12.36 13.98 0.69
C HIS A 60 11.51 15.18 1.11
N LYS A 61 11.71 16.35 0.48
CA LYS A 61 10.87 17.52 0.70
C LYS A 61 9.42 17.22 0.31
N GLU A 62 9.21 16.64 -0.88
CA GLU A 62 7.88 16.23 -1.36
C GLU A 62 7.24 15.17 -0.43
N LEU A 63 7.97 14.11 -0.09
CA LEU A 63 7.46 13.04 0.76
C LEU A 63 7.08 13.54 2.16
N ASN A 64 7.91 14.38 2.77
CA ASN A 64 7.61 14.91 4.09
C ASN A 64 6.45 15.91 4.04
N THR A 65 6.27 16.61 2.93
CA THR A 65 5.12 17.49 2.69
C THR A 65 3.81 16.72 2.63
N VAL A 66 3.80 15.57 1.94
CA VAL A 66 2.65 14.63 1.99
C VAL A 66 2.38 14.16 3.43
N LYS A 67 3.42 13.84 4.20
CA LYS A 67 3.25 13.44 5.62
C LYS A 67 2.62 14.56 6.44
N GLY A 68 3.11 15.80 6.28
CA GLY A 68 2.57 16.98 6.95
C GLY A 68 1.10 17.19 6.66
N GLY A 69 0.73 17.17 5.37
CA GLY A 69 -0.66 17.30 4.96
C GLY A 69 -1.54 16.15 5.48
N TYR A 70 -1.05 14.90 5.44
CA TYR A 70 -1.81 13.76 5.95
C TYR A 70 -2.03 13.83 7.46
N THR A 71 -1.04 14.32 8.22
CA THR A 71 -1.18 14.57 9.66
C THR A 71 -2.24 15.62 9.94
N ALA A 72 -2.21 16.76 9.24
CA ALA A 72 -3.20 17.83 9.42
C ALA A 72 -4.63 17.38 9.05
N MET A 73 -4.80 16.74 7.89
CA MET A 73 -6.08 16.15 7.47
C MET A 73 -6.58 15.08 8.44
N SER A 74 -5.68 14.33 9.08
CA SER A 74 -6.09 13.32 10.06
C SER A 74 -6.59 13.95 11.36
N LYS A 75 -5.93 15.00 11.85
CA LYS A 75 -6.39 15.80 13.00
C LYS A 75 -7.71 16.54 12.71
N HIS A 76 -7.95 16.90 11.44
CA HIS A 76 -9.16 17.62 11.05
C HIS A 76 -10.46 16.91 11.41
N TRP A 77 -10.50 15.58 11.36
CA TRP A 77 -11.68 14.80 11.77
C TRP A 77 -12.07 15.04 13.23
N GLU A 78 -11.08 15.08 14.13
CA GLU A 78 -11.29 15.38 15.55
C GLU A 78 -11.74 16.83 15.73
N MET A 79 -11.15 17.77 14.99
CA MET A 79 -11.50 19.20 15.08
C MET A 79 -12.95 19.50 14.67
N ILE A 80 -13.46 18.79 13.65
CA ILE A 80 -14.85 18.97 13.20
C ILE A 80 -15.86 18.10 13.97
N GLY A 81 -15.40 17.29 14.92
CA GLY A 81 -16.25 16.45 15.77
C GLY A 81 -17.01 15.35 15.01
N ILE A 82 -16.45 14.85 13.91
CA ILE A 82 -17.08 13.81 13.07
C ILE A 82 -16.22 12.56 13.10
N ASP A 83 -16.88 11.40 13.15
CA ASP A 83 -16.22 10.11 13.09
C ASP A 83 -15.35 10.00 11.83
N GLY A 84 -14.06 9.82 12.07
CA GLY A 84 -13.07 9.66 11.01
C GLY A 84 -13.12 8.28 10.36
N PRO A 85 -12.09 7.97 9.55
CA PRO A 85 -11.92 6.64 8.95
C PRO A 85 -11.98 5.50 9.93
N ILE A 86 -12.54 4.37 9.48
CA ILE A 86 -12.54 3.13 10.25
C ILE A 86 -11.12 2.72 10.66
N MET A 87 -11.01 2.24 11.89
CA MET A 87 -9.75 1.73 12.44
C MET A 87 -9.45 0.34 11.90
N LEU A 88 -8.18 0.07 11.58
CA LEU A 88 -7.76 -1.17 10.93
C LEU A 88 -6.74 -1.90 11.79
N PRO A 89 -7.20 -2.51 12.91
CA PRO A 89 -6.30 -3.21 13.82
C PRO A 89 -5.66 -4.39 13.09
N ASN A 90 -4.43 -4.73 13.46
CA ASN A 90 -3.88 -6.03 13.07
C ASN A 90 -4.58 -7.14 13.88
N LYS A 91 -4.30 -8.41 13.57
CA LYS A 91 -4.97 -9.54 14.20
C LYS A 91 -4.86 -9.51 15.73
N ASP A 92 -3.69 -9.17 16.25
CA ASP A 92 -3.42 -9.18 17.69
C ASP A 92 -4.09 -7.99 18.38
N ALA A 93 -4.05 -6.81 17.75
CA ALA A 93 -4.78 -5.63 18.23
C ALA A 93 -6.30 -5.85 18.20
N ALA A 94 -6.82 -6.54 17.18
CA ALA A 94 -8.25 -6.87 17.10
C ALA A 94 -8.65 -7.84 18.22
N ALA A 95 -7.79 -8.82 18.53
CA ALA A 95 -7.99 -9.72 19.65
C ALA A 95 -7.94 -8.98 21.00
N ALA A 96 -6.98 -8.05 21.18
CA ALA A 96 -6.87 -7.23 22.38
C ALA A 96 -8.13 -6.37 22.60
N ILE A 97 -8.56 -5.64 21.56
CA ILE A 97 -9.79 -4.83 21.59
C ILE A 97 -11.00 -5.67 21.95
N THR A 98 -11.14 -6.86 21.35
CA THR A 98 -12.24 -7.78 21.65
C THR A 98 -12.19 -8.30 23.10
N GLY A 99 -10.98 -8.47 23.64
CA GLY A 99 -10.75 -8.86 25.02
C GLY A 99 -10.82 -7.73 26.04
N GLY A 100 -11.16 -6.49 25.62
CA GLY A 100 -11.20 -5.32 26.50
C GLY A 100 -9.82 -4.82 26.96
N VAL A 101 -8.75 -5.22 26.28
CA VAL A 101 -7.37 -4.83 26.58
C VAL A 101 -6.88 -3.83 25.54
N GLU A 102 -6.13 -2.83 25.99
CA GLU A 102 -5.52 -1.85 25.10
C GLU A 102 -4.45 -2.52 24.20
N PRO A 103 -4.47 -2.32 22.87
CA PRO A 103 -3.51 -2.95 21.99
C PRO A 103 -2.11 -2.35 22.15
N GLU A 104 -1.07 -3.18 22.12
CA GLU A 104 0.35 -2.76 22.26
C GLU A 104 0.76 -1.67 21.26
N LYS A 105 0.13 -1.67 20.07
CA LYS A 105 0.27 -0.60 19.08
C LYS A 105 -1.09 -0.01 18.76
N PRO A 106 -1.23 1.32 18.76
CA PRO A 106 -2.47 1.96 18.40
C PRO A 106 -2.88 1.54 16.99
N SER A 107 -4.15 1.16 16.85
CA SER A 107 -4.73 0.86 15.55
C SER A 107 -4.68 2.11 14.67
N GLN A 108 -4.48 1.94 13.37
CA GLN A 108 -4.45 3.04 12.42
C GLN A 108 -5.54 2.83 11.37
N GLY A 109 -6.18 3.90 10.93
CA GLY A 109 -7.20 3.91 9.88
C GLY A 109 -6.81 4.81 8.69
N GLY A 110 -7.70 4.89 7.70
CA GLY A 110 -7.60 5.83 6.60
C GLY A 110 -6.64 5.46 5.47
N ALA A 111 -6.43 6.41 4.56
CA ALA A 111 -5.83 6.17 3.24
C ALA A 111 -4.40 5.62 3.26
N VAL A 112 -3.52 6.10 4.15
CA VAL A 112 -2.14 5.58 4.23
C VAL A 112 -2.15 4.11 4.67
N LYS A 113 -2.98 3.77 5.67
CA LYS A 113 -3.12 2.37 6.09
C LYS A 113 -3.75 1.51 4.99
N ALA A 114 -4.78 2.02 4.33
CA ALA A 114 -5.43 1.36 3.19
C ALA A 114 -4.44 1.01 2.09
N THR A 115 -3.65 1.99 1.66
CA THR A 115 -2.63 1.82 0.60
C THR A 115 -1.49 0.91 1.05
N SER A 116 -1.07 0.94 2.32
CA SER A 116 -0.14 -0.04 2.88
C SER A 116 -0.67 -1.47 2.83
N LEU A 117 -1.93 -1.71 3.22
CA LEU A 117 -2.56 -3.03 3.12
C LEU A 117 -2.69 -3.47 1.66
N ALA A 118 -3.06 -2.53 0.76
CA ALA A 118 -3.16 -2.79 -0.66
C ALA A 118 -1.82 -3.16 -1.28
N GLY A 119 -0.73 -2.50 -0.94
CA GLY A 119 0.61 -2.94 -1.35
C GLY A 119 0.95 -4.30 -0.74
N GLY A 120 0.64 -4.53 0.54
CA GLY A 120 0.82 -5.83 1.21
C GLY A 120 0.08 -6.99 0.52
N ILE A 121 -1.04 -6.73 -0.16
CA ILE A 121 -1.81 -7.76 -0.88
C ILE A 121 -1.41 -7.80 -2.35
N PHE A 122 -1.37 -6.66 -3.04
CA PHE A 122 -1.29 -6.57 -4.50
C PHE A 122 0.13 -6.33 -5.04
N ASN A 123 1.10 -6.01 -4.19
CA ASN A 123 2.51 -5.86 -4.56
C ASN A 123 3.41 -6.17 -3.35
N HIS A 124 3.31 -7.41 -2.88
CA HIS A 124 3.95 -7.84 -1.65
C HIS A 124 5.47 -7.97 -1.81
N LYS A 125 6.24 -7.62 -0.78
CA LYS A 125 7.72 -7.70 -0.81
C LYS A 125 8.26 -9.12 -1.04
N ASP A 126 7.50 -10.13 -0.61
CA ASP A 126 7.75 -11.55 -0.86
C ASP A 126 6.79 -12.01 -1.95
N ASP A 127 7.35 -12.32 -3.11
CA ASP A 127 6.62 -12.59 -4.34
C ASP A 127 5.77 -13.86 -4.30
N LYS A 128 6.01 -14.73 -3.32
CA LYS A 128 5.25 -15.96 -3.11
C LYS A 128 3.99 -15.77 -2.26
N LYS A 129 3.85 -14.64 -1.58
CA LYS A 129 2.78 -14.40 -0.59
C LYS A 129 1.68 -13.45 -1.06
N GLY A 130 1.96 -12.63 -2.07
CA GLY A 130 1.02 -11.64 -2.60
C GLY A 130 0.08 -12.17 -3.68
N GLU A 131 -0.92 -11.37 -4.00
CA GLU A 131 -1.85 -11.56 -5.12
C GLU A 131 -1.39 -10.84 -6.40
N GLN A 132 -0.17 -10.31 -6.42
CA GLN A 132 0.38 -9.46 -7.47
C GLN A 132 0.26 -10.04 -8.90
N ASP A 133 0.58 -11.31 -9.11
CA ASP A 133 0.44 -11.92 -10.44
C ASP A 133 -1.03 -12.17 -10.78
N ASN A 134 -1.82 -12.62 -9.81
CA ASN A 134 -3.23 -12.93 -10.01
C ASN A 134 -4.05 -11.67 -10.32
N ILE A 135 -3.80 -10.58 -9.59
CA ILE A 135 -4.49 -9.32 -9.84
C ILE A 135 -4.04 -8.73 -11.16
N ARG A 136 -2.76 -8.84 -11.52
CA ARG A 136 -2.28 -8.42 -12.84
C ARG A 136 -2.98 -9.18 -13.96
N TYR A 137 -3.21 -10.48 -13.81
CA TYR A 137 -3.94 -11.28 -14.79
C TYR A 137 -5.43 -10.95 -14.85
N ALA A 138 -6.08 -10.78 -13.69
CA ALA A 138 -7.47 -10.38 -13.62
C ALA A 138 -7.68 -8.98 -14.23
N PHE A 139 -6.77 -8.06 -13.94
CA PHE A 139 -6.78 -6.71 -14.48
C PHE A 139 -6.56 -6.69 -15.99
N GLU A 140 -5.57 -7.45 -16.50
CA GLU A 140 -5.32 -7.60 -17.96
C GLU A 140 -6.52 -8.23 -18.66
N ALA A 141 -7.24 -9.15 -18.01
CA ALA A 141 -8.47 -9.75 -18.55
C ALA A 141 -9.66 -8.77 -18.58
N THR A 142 -9.74 -7.83 -17.63
CA THR A 142 -10.83 -6.85 -17.54
C THR A 142 -10.59 -5.63 -18.44
N PHE A 143 -9.37 -5.10 -18.43
CA PHE A 143 -9.04 -3.82 -19.07
C PHE A 143 -8.11 -3.94 -20.29
N GLY A 144 -7.60 -5.13 -20.60
CA GLY A 144 -6.77 -5.39 -21.79
C GLY A 144 -5.30 -5.00 -21.64
N PHE A 145 -4.87 -4.50 -20.47
CA PHE A 145 -3.48 -4.18 -20.18
C PHE A 145 -3.07 -4.63 -18.77
N PRO A 146 -1.80 -4.98 -18.55
CA PRO A 146 -1.34 -5.41 -17.23
C PRO A 146 -1.21 -4.22 -16.28
N LEU A 147 -1.67 -4.41 -15.04
CA LEU A 147 -1.41 -3.50 -13.94
C LEU A 147 -0.15 -3.91 -13.16
N ASN A 148 0.65 -2.92 -12.74
CA ASN A 148 1.61 -3.07 -11.65
C ASN A 148 1.14 -2.16 -10.51
N PHE A 149 0.65 -2.73 -9.41
CA PHE A 149 0.18 -1.92 -8.28
C PHE A 149 1.34 -1.12 -7.67
N PRO A 150 1.14 0.14 -7.24
CA PRO A 150 2.21 0.96 -6.69
C PRO A 150 2.92 0.32 -5.49
N ASP A 151 4.24 0.51 -5.41
CA ASP A 151 5.12 -0.17 -4.45
C ASP A 151 5.18 0.55 -3.09
N THR A 152 4.10 0.47 -2.33
CA THR A 152 4.00 1.10 -0.99
C THR A 152 4.80 0.35 0.08
N ASN A 153 5.30 -0.85 -0.20
CA ASN A 153 6.03 -1.67 0.77
C ASN A 153 7.52 -1.34 0.85
N ASN A 154 8.11 -0.77 -0.20
CA ASN A 154 9.55 -0.49 -0.27
C ASN A 154 9.90 0.99 -0.02
N THR A 155 9.03 1.75 0.66
CA THR A 155 9.24 3.18 0.99
C THR A 155 9.54 4.04 -0.25
N TRP A 156 8.87 3.77 -1.37
CA TRP A 156 9.03 4.58 -2.57
C TRP A 156 8.32 5.92 -2.42
N TYR A 157 8.99 7.00 -2.82
CA TYR A 157 8.40 8.32 -2.92
C TYR A 157 7.10 8.26 -3.75
N GLN A 158 6.08 9.02 -3.35
CA GLN A 158 4.76 9.10 -3.99
C GLN A 158 3.96 7.79 -4.03
N SER A 159 4.50 6.65 -3.59
CA SER A 159 3.84 5.34 -3.75
C SER A 159 2.45 5.28 -3.13
N HIS A 160 2.26 5.88 -1.95
CA HIS A 160 0.95 5.96 -1.30
C HIS A 160 -0.04 6.81 -2.10
N CYS A 161 0.39 7.96 -2.62
CA CYS A 161 -0.48 8.82 -3.43
C CYS A 161 -0.82 8.15 -4.77
N GLN A 162 0.14 7.46 -5.39
CA GLN A 162 -0.08 6.66 -6.60
C GLN A 162 -1.05 5.49 -6.34
N ALA A 163 -0.90 4.80 -5.20
CA ALA A 163 -1.81 3.73 -4.79
C ALA A 163 -3.21 4.28 -4.55
N ALA A 164 -3.33 5.47 -3.97
CA ALA A 164 -4.61 6.15 -3.79
C ALA A 164 -5.29 6.44 -5.14
N ALA A 165 -4.55 7.04 -6.07
CA ALA A 165 -5.04 7.30 -7.43
C ALA A 165 -5.49 6.00 -8.13
N GLU A 166 -4.71 4.92 -8.00
CA GLU A 166 -5.03 3.63 -8.61
C GLU A 166 -6.30 2.98 -8.02
N LEU A 167 -6.40 2.96 -6.69
CA LEU A 167 -7.57 2.42 -6.00
C LEU A 167 -8.85 3.20 -6.34
N LEU A 168 -8.77 4.51 -6.54
CA LEU A 168 -9.92 5.35 -6.89
C LEU A 168 -10.42 5.07 -8.31
N VAL A 169 -9.52 5.05 -9.29
CA VAL A 169 -9.89 4.85 -10.71
C VAL A 169 -10.54 3.48 -10.91
N HIS A 170 -10.02 2.44 -10.25
CA HIS A 170 -10.48 1.08 -10.41
C HIS A 170 -11.22 0.54 -9.17
N LEU A 171 -11.85 1.43 -8.38
CA LEU A 171 -12.48 1.09 -7.10
C LEU A 171 -13.46 -0.09 -7.19
N ASN A 172 -14.33 -0.08 -8.20
CA ASN A 172 -15.29 -1.17 -8.41
C ASN A 172 -14.60 -2.48 -8.76
N PHE A 173 -13.55 -2.44 -9.60
CA PHE A 173 -12.76 -3.63 -9.91
C PHE A 173 -12.14 -4.23 -8.65
N TYR A 174 -11.55 -3.41 -7.78
CA TYR A 174 -10.97 -3.90 -6.53
C TYR A 174 -12.03 -4.51 -5.62
N ARG A 175 -13.18 -3.85 -5.44
CA ARG A 175 -14.32 -4.37 -4.66
C ARG A 175 -14.75 -5.75 -5.17
N ASP A 176 -14.89 -5.91 -6.49
CA ASP A 176 -15.29 -7.18 -7.10
C ASP A 176 -14.18 -8.25 -6.99
N TYR A 177 -12.92 -7.85 -7.12
CA TYR A 177 -11.77 -8.75 -7.09
C TYR A 177 -11.65 -9.48 -5.75
N PHE A 178 -12.07 -8.88 -4.63
CA PHE A 178 -12.08 -9.56 -3.32
C PHE A 178 -12.91 -10.85 -3.37
N ASN A 179 -14.05 -10.86 -4.06
CA ASN A 179 -14.87 -12.07 -4.17
C ASN A 179 -14.14 -13.18 -4.92
N ILE A 180 -13.43 -12.85 -6.00
CA ILE A 180 -12.63 -13.80 -6.77
C ILE A 180 -11.49 -14.36 -5.92
N MET A 181 -10.78 -13.48 -5.19
CA MET A 181 -9.68 -13.85 -4.31
C MET A 181 -10.16 -14.78 -3.19
N LYS A 182 -11.31 -14.49 -2.58
CA LYS A 182 -11.94 -15.34 -1.55
C LYS A 182 -12.22 -16.74 -2.08
N ASP A 183 -12.92 -16.85 -3.22
CA ASP A 183 -13.41 -18.13 -3.74
C ASP A 183 -12.30 -19.03 -4.29
N ARG A 184 -11.17 -18.44 -4.70
CA ARG A 184 -9.97 -19.19 -5.10
C ARG A 184 -9.37 -19.97 -3.94
N LYS A 185 -9.40 -19.43 -2.72
CA LYS A 185 -8.86 -20.09 -1.52
C LYS A 185 -9.59 -21.38 -1.20
N GLU A 186 -8.90 -22.27 -0.52
CA GLU A 186 -9.50 -23.50 0.00
C GLU A 186 -10.49 -23.20 1.13
N SER A 187 -10.10 -22.34 2.08
CA SER A 187 -10.96 -21.91 3.19
C SER A 187 -12.18 -21.10 2.76
N ARG A 188 -12.11 -20.47 1.57
CA ARG A 188 -13.10 -19.51 1.05
C ARG A 188 -13.44 -18.38 2.02
N THR A 189 -12.45 -17.96 2.78
CA THR A 189 -12.54 -16.87 3.74
C THR A 189 -11.44 -15.85 3.48
N HIS A 190 -11.74 -14.59 3.76
CA HIS A 190 -10.73 -13.55 3.81
C HIS A 190 -9.83 -13.73 5.02
N ASN A 191 -8.53 -13.49 4.85
CA ASN A 191 -7.67 -13.28 6.02
C ASN A 191 -7.94 -11.88 6.61
N HIS A 192 -7.37 -11.61 7.79
CA HIS A 192 -7.61 -10.36 8.50
C HIS A 192 -7.19 -9.11 7.70
N MET A 193 -6.08 -9.18 6.98
CA MET A 193 -5.56 -8.07 6.17
C MET A 193 -6.48 -7.77 4.99
N GLU A 194 -6.99 -8.80 4.33
CA GLU A 194 -7.93 -8.70 3.21
C GLU A 194 -9.27 -8.16 3.67
N LYS A 195 -9.79 -8.64 4.81
CA LYS A 195 -11.05 -8.14 5.37
C LYS A 195 -10.93 -6.65 5.70
N ASN A 196 -9.82 -6.23 6.32
CA ASN A 196 -9.57 -4.82 6.61
C ASN A 196 -9.56 -3.98 5.33
N LEU A 197 -8.83 -4.42 4.28
CA LEU A 197 -8.80 -3.66 3.03
C LEU A 197 -10.17 -3.63 2.34
N GLN A 198 -10.92 -4.73 2.34
CA GLN A 198 -12.27 -4.79 1.78
C GLN A 198 -13.19 -3.76 2.44
N MET A 199 -13.22 -3.70 3.77
CA MET A 199 -14.04 -2.74 4.53
C MET A 199 -13.70 -1.29 4.17
N VAL A 200 -12.41 -0.99 3.99
CA VAL A 200 -11.94 0.37 3.71
C VAL A 200 -12.29 0.85 2.31
N LEU A 201 -12.41 -0.07 1.35
CA LEU A 201 -12.84 0.30 0.00
C LEU A 201 -14.33 0.69 -0.04
N GLU A 202 -15.08 0.50 1.04
CA GLU A 202 -16.47 0.96 1.19
C GLU A 202 -16.60 2.15 2.14
N ASP A 203 -15.53 2.50 2.88
CA ASP A 203 -15.50 3.56 3.88
C ASP A 203 -15.34 4.96 3.26
N LEU A 204 -16.41 5.77 3.28
CA LEU A 204 -16.42 7.12 2.68
C LEU A 204 -15.37 8.08 3.28
N PRO A 205 -15.15 8.13 4.61
CA PRO A 205 -14.04 8.90 5.18
C PRO A 205 -12.66 8.48 4.65
N THR A 206 -12.38 7.19 4.52
CA THR A 206 -11.12 6.74 3.89
C THR A 206 -11.06 7.11 2.41
N ILE A 207 -12.15 6.94 1.65
CA ILE A 207 -12.21 7.33 0.23
C ILE A 207 -11.94 8.84 0.09
N SER A 208 -12.45 9.66 1.00
CA SER A 208 -12.16 11.10 1.04
C SER A 208 -10.65 11.36 1.22
N LYS A 209 -10.00 10.68 2.17
CA LYS A 209 -8.54 10.78 2.34
C LYS A 209 -7.76 10.28 1.11
N LEU A 210 -8.23 9.23 0.43
CA LEU A 210 -7.62 8.74 -0.82
C LEU A 210 -7.72 9.80 -1.93
N CYS A 211 -8.88 10.46 -2.06
CA CYS A 211 -9.08 11.54 -3.04
C CYS A 211 -8.09 12.67 -2.81
N VAL A 212 -7.91 13.13 -1.56
CA VAL A 212 -6.97 14.22 -1.24
C VAL A 212 -5.51 13.85 -1.57
N LEU A 213 -5.07 12.62 -1.26
CA LEU A 213 -3.73 12.16 -1.64
C LEU A 213 -3.55 12.12 -3.17
N ALA A 214 -4.57 11.70 -3.91
CA ALA A 214 -4.56 11.68 -5.36
C ALA A 214 -4.60 13.09 -5.97
N LEU A 215 -5.32 14.05 -5.37
CA LEU A 215 -5.30 15.46 -5.76
C LEU A 215 -3.89 16.02 -5.63
N PHE A 216 -3.25 15.86 -4.46
CA PHE A 216 -1.88 16.33 -4.26
C PHE A 216 -0.89 15.68 -5.24
N LEU A 217 -1.06 14.39 -5.54
CA LEU A 217 -0.25 13.70 -6.54
C LEU A 217 -0.29 14.42 -7.90
N LEU A 218 -1.48 14.77 -8.35
CA LEU A 218 -1.70 15.33 -9.68
C LEU A 218 -1.39 16.83 -9.76
N SER A 219 -1.66 17.59 -8.71
CA SER A 219 -1.49 19.05 -8.71
C SER A 219 -0.08 19.50 -8.32
N ILE A 220 0.59 18.76 -7.42
CA ILE A 220 1.90 19.14 -6.89
C ILE A 220 2.94 18.08 -7.24
N SER A 221 2.75 16.84 -6.78
CA SER A 221 3.83 15.85 -6.77
C SER A 221 4.34 15.52 -8.17
N TYR A 222 3.46 15.20 -9.13
CA TYR A 222 3.90 14.89 -10.50
C TYR A 222 4.51 16.08 -11.23
N PRO A 223 3.88 17.28 -11.23
CA PRO A 223 4.52 18.48 -11.76
C PRO A 223 5.89 18.78 -11.14
N TYR A 224 6.00 18.74 -9.81
CA TYR A 224 7.26 18.98 -9.12
C TYR A 224 8.32 17.95 -9.51
N MET A 225 7.95 16.68 -9.65
CA MET A 225 8.84 15.64 -10.15
C MET A 225 9.28 15.87 -11.59
N ARG A 226 8.42 16.41 -12.45
CA ARG A 226 8.81 16.75 -13.80
C ARG A 226 9.89 17.82 -13.81
N ILE A 227 9.86 18.75 -12.86
CA ILE A 227 10.91 19.77 -12.73
C ILE A 227 12.21 19.15 -12.21
N VAL A 228 12.15 18.37 -11.12
CA VAL A 228 13.37 17.89 -10.45
C VAL A 228 13.98 16.62 -11.04
N ARG A 229 13.24 15.89 -11.90
CA ARG A 229 13.67 14.63 -12.55
C ARG A 229 13.41 14.59 -14.05
N GLY A 230 12.91 15.69 -14.63
CA GLY A 230 12.58 15.74 -16.05
C GLY A 230 13.81 15.82 -16.94
N GLU A 231 13.54 16.08 -18.21
CA GLU A 231 14.58 16.46 -19.15
C GLU A 231 15.32 17.70 -18.61
N ASP A 232 16.63 17.74 -18.80
CA ASP A 232 17.56 18.75 -18.26
C ASP A 232 17.78 18.78 -16.74
N SER A 233 17.21 17.85 -15.95
CA SER A 233 17.47 17.80 -14.50
C SER A 233 18.94 17.56 -14.15
N GLU A 234 19.73 17.00 -15.07
CA GLU A 234 21.18 16.79 -14.92
C GLU A 234 21.97 18.11 -14.87
N ASN A 235 21.40 19.20 -15.39
CA ASN A 235 22.00 20.54 -15.34
C ASN A 235 21.43 21.38 -14.19
N LEU A 236 20.43 20.85 -13.47
CA LEU A 236 19.73 21.56 -12.42
C LEU A 236 20.50 21.44 -11.11
N ASN A 237 21.08 22.56 -10.67
CA ASN A 237 21.69 22.65 -9.35
C ASN A 237 20.61 22.80 -8.28
N VAL A 238 20.70 22.01 -7.22
CA VAL A 238 19.77 22.09 -6.10
C VAL A 238 19.79 23.46 -5.43
N LEU A 239 20.93 24.16 -5.42
CA LEU A 239 21.05 25.51 -4.85
C LEU A 239 20.22 26.56 -5.61
N ASP A 240 19.94 26.33 -6.90
CA ASP A 240 19.13 27.22 -7.74
C ASP A 240 17.61 26.94 -7.63
N MET A 241 17.20 26.01 -6.76
CA MET A 241 15.81 25.59 -6.65
C MET A 241 14.91 26.54 -5.83
N GLY A 242 15.47 27.59 -5.24
CA GLY A 242 14.72 28.57 -4.43
C GLY A 242 13.44 29.08 -5.12
N PRO A 243 13.51 29.63 -6.35
CA PRO A 243 12.33 30.10 -7.08
C PRO A 243 11.28 29.00 -7.35
N THR A 244 11.73 27.78 -7.66
CA THR A 244 10.83 26.63 -7.84
C THR A 244 10.12 26.28 -6.53
N HIS A 245 10.84 26.27 -5.41
CA HIS A 245 10.25 26.00 -4.10
C HIS A 245 9.24 27.09 -3.68
N GLN A 246 9.50 28.35 -4.02
CA GLN A 246 8.54 29.43 -3.82
C GLN A 246 7.28 29.25 -4.68
N THR A 247 7.43 28.78 -5.92
CA THR A 247 6.29 28.51 -6.81
C THR A 247 5.38 27.40 -6.24
N VAL A 248 5.97 26.36 -5.64
CA VAL A 248 5.22 25.30 -4.95
C VAL A 248 4.42 25.87 -3.78
N GLU A 249 5.03 26.74 -2.98
CA GLU A 249 4.38 27.44 -1.87
C GLU A 249 3.18 28.27 -2.34
N VAL A 250 3.38 29.15 -3.32
CA VAL A 250 2.32 30.00 -3.89
C VAL A 250 1.18 29.16 -4.47
N HIS A 251 1.49 28.04 -5.12
CA HIS A 251 0.45 27.17 -5.67
C HIS A 251 -0.38 26.47 -4.59
N MET A 252 0.25 26.04 -3.49
CA MET A 252 -0.47 25.50 -2.34
C MET A 252 -1.35 26.56 -1.67
N GLU A 253 -0.87 27.80 -1.53
CA GLU A 253 -1.68 28.93 -1.02
C GLU A 253 -2.91 29.20 -1.91
N LYS A 254 -2.73 29.17 -3.23
CA LYS A 254 -3.83 29.30 -4.19
C LYS A 254 -4.89 28.22 -4.00
N ILE A 255 -4.48 26.96 -3.81
CA ILE A 255 -5.40 25.83 -3.60
C ILE A 255 -6.11 25.95 -2.24
N ILE A 256 -5.42 26.39 -1.19
CA ILE A 256 -6.02 26.63 0.13
C ILE A 256 -7.09 27.72 0.05
N ALA A 257 -6.79 28.82 -0.64
CA ALA A 257 -7.71 29.94 -0.79
C ALA A 257 -8.92 29.60 -1.68
N ASN A 258 -8.74 28.74 -2.67
CA ASN A 258 -9.81 28.32 -3.58
C ASN A 258 -9.69 26.83 -3.95
N PRO A 259 -10.20 25.91 -3.11
CA PRO A 259 -10.13 24.47 -3.38
C PRO A 259 -10.96 24.05 -4.61
N ALA A 260 -11.89 24.88 -5.08
CA ALA A 260 -12.66 24.61 -6.29
C ALA A 260 -11.79 24.53 -7.56
N VAL A 261 -10.58 25.10 -7.53
CA VAL A 261 -9.56 24.93 -8.60
C VAL A 261 -9.22 23.45 -8.83
N LEU A 262 -9.41 22.58 -7.83
CA LEU A 262 -9.24 21.13 -7.96
C LEU A 262 -10.57 20.37 -7.96
N LEU A 263 -11.53 20.81 -7.15
CA LEU A 263 -12.75 20.05 -6.85
C LEU A 263 -13.90 20.31 -7.82
N SER A 264 -13.89 21.43 -8.54
CA SER A 264 -14.90 21.73 -9.54
C SER A 264 -14.80 20.78 -10.73
N SER A 265 -15.93 20.27 -11.22
CA SER A 265 -15.99 19.46 -12.44
C SER A 265 -15.52 20.20 -13.70
N GLY A 266 -15.48 21.54 -13.65
CA GLY A 266 -14.95 22.41 -14.71
C GLY A 266 -13.50 22.86 -14.51
N ALA A 267 -12.80 22.36 -13.48
CA ALA A 267 -11.43 22.74 -13.17
C ALA A 267 -10.51 22.54 -14.38
N GLN A 268 -9.75 23.57 -14.73
CA GLN A 268 -8.82 23.54 -15.86
C GLN A 268 -7.44 23.12 -15.37
N PHE A 269 -6.79 22.20 -16.09
CA PHE A 269 -5.46 21.71 -15.74
C PHE A 269 -4.44 22.86 -15.61
N ALA A 270 -4.53 23.88 -16.47
CA ALA A 270 -3.63 25.03 -16.49
C ALA A 270 -3.61 25.81 -15.18
N GLU A 271 -4.71 25.78 -14.42
CA GLU A 271 -4.81 26.44 -13.12
C GLU A 271 -4.62 25.48 -11.95
N ALA A 272 -4.87 24.19 -12.17
CA ALA A 272 -4.88 23.14 -11.16
C ALA A 272 -3.50 22.51 -10.92
N THR A 273 -2.68 22.40 -11.96
CA THR A 273 -1.33 21.83 -11.85
C THR A 273 -0.29 22.91 -11.62
N LEU A 274 0.71 22.60 -10.81
CA LEU A 274 1.81 23.52 -10.46
C LEU A 274 2.54 24.06 -11.70
N ASP A 275 2.67 23.25 -12.74
CA ASP A 275 3.40 23.57 -13.97
C ASP A 275 2.47 23.96 -15.14
N GLY A 276 1.16 24.10 -14.89
CA GLY A 276 0.16 24.42 -15.90
C GLY A 276 -0.04 23.37 -17.00
N ASN A 277 0.59 22.19 -16.87
CA ASN A 277 0.51 21.12 -17.86
C ASN A 277 -0.66 20.17 -17.59
N LEU A 278 -0.96 19.33 -18.58
CA LEU A 278 -1.99 18.28 -18.47
C LEU A 278 -1.72 17.31 -17.31
N TRP A 279 -2.80 16.83 -16.68
CA TRP A 279 -2.71 15.79 -15.67
C TRP A 279 -2.14 14.50 -16.25
N VAL A 280 -1.11 13.94 -15.61
CA VAL A 280 -0.45 12.68 -16.02
C VAL A 280 -1.43 11.49 -16.04
N ARG A 281 -2.53 11.57 -15.26
CA ARG A 281 -3.62 10.59 -15.20
C ARG A 281 -4.97 11.28 -15.04
N SER A 282 -5.45 11.92 -16.10
CA SER A 282 -6.71 12.68 -16.08
C SER A 282 -7.92 11.86 -15.60
N GLU A 283 -7.93 10.53 -15.83
CA GLU A 283 -8.97 9.61 -15.36
C GLU A 283 -9.17 9.63 -13.84
N VAL A 284 -8.13 9.97 -13.07
CA VAL A 284 -8.20 10.08 -11.61
C VAL A 284 -9.03 11.31 -11.20
N MET A 285 -8.91 12.44 -11.92
CA MET A 285 -9.74 13.63 -11.65
C MET A 285 -11.21 13.32 -11.88
N TYR A 286 -11.54 12.65 -12.99
CA TYR A 286 -12.91 12.24 -13.27
C TYR A 286 -13.45 11.26 -12.21
N ALA A 287 -12.63 10.33 -11.73
CA ALA A 287 -13.02 9.44 -10.63
C ALA A 287 -13.32 10.21 -9.33
N ILE A 288 -12.48 11.20 -8.99
CA ILE A 288 -12.68 12.06 -7.83
C ILE A 288 -13.95 12.88 -7.98
N TRP A 289 -14.18 13.56 -9.10
CA TRP A 289 -15.38 14.37 -9.31
C TRP A 289 -16.66 13.53 -9.32
N LYS A 290 -16.60 12.28 -9.80
CA LYS A 290 -17.72 11.34 -9.71
C LYS A 290 -18.05 10.96 -8.26
N LEU A 291 -17.04 10.87 -7.39
CA LEU A 291 -17.21 10.53 -5.98
C LEU A 291 -17.57 11.74 -5.13
N ALA A 292 -17.07 12.93 -5.46
CA ALA A 292 -17.17 14.15 -4.67
C ALA A 292 -18.57 14.49 -4.13
N PRO A 293 -19.68 14.32 -4.89
CA PRO A 293 -21.02 14.56 -4.36
C PRO A 293 -21.40 13.70 -3.14
N ASN A 294 -20.77 12.52 -2.98
CA ASN A 294 -20.99 11.60 -1.85
C ASN A 294 -19.97 11.81 -0.71
N LEU A 295 -19.02 12.74 -0.86
CA LEU A 295 -17.92 12.97 0.08
C LEU A 295 -18.05 14.35 0.72
N LEU A 296 -18.98 14.48 1.66
CA LEU A 296 -19.41 15.75 2.26
C LEU A 296 -18.25 16.63 2.78
N HIS A 297 -17.19 16.01 3.31
CA HIS A 297 -16.07 16.73 3.93
C HIS A 297 -14.85 16.89 3.02
N LEU A 298 -14.91 16.45 1.76
CA LEU A 298 -13.78 16.43 0.83
C LEU A 298 -13.11 17.80 0.69
N GLU A 299 -13.89 18.88 0.61
CA GLU A 299 -13.38 20.24 0.50
C GLU A 299 -12.58 20.64 1.75
N SER A 300 -13.18 20.52 2.93
CA SER A 300 -12.53 20.85 4.20
C SER A 300 -11.26 20.02 4.45
N LEU A 301 -11.27 18.74 4.04
CA LEU A 301 -10.11 17.86 4.14
C LEU A 301 -9.01 18.25 3.15
N THR A 302 -9.38 18.71 1.95
CA THR A 302 -8.43 19.22 0.96
C THR A 302 -7.75 20.46 1.54
N VAL A 303 -8.50 21.42 2.07
CA VAL A 303 -7.94 22.61 2.72
C VAL A 303 -7.02 22.23 3.88
N ALA A 304 -7.49 21.38 4.82
CA ALA A 304 -6.68 20.94 5.96
C ALA A 304 -5.37 20.24 5.54
N PHE A 305 -5.43 19.40 4.51
CA PHE A 305 -4.25 18.74 3.96
C PHE A 305 -3.26 19.75 3.37
N PHE A 306 -3.72 20.65 2.50
CA PHE A 306 -2.84 21.62 1.85
C PHE A 306 -2.25 22.61 2.86
N THR A 307 -2.98 22.98 3.91
CA THR A 307 -2.44 23.80 5.02
C THR A 307 -1.28 23.10 5.74
N GLY A 308 -1.46 21.83 6.14
CA GLY A 308 -0.39 21.07 6.80
C GLY A 308 0.78 20.73 5.87
N ALA A 309 0.49 20.53 4.58
CA ALA A 309 1.50 20.36 3.55
C ALA A 309 2.34 21.64 3.40
N LEU A 310 1.69 22.80 3.28
CA LEU A 310 2.35 24.11 3.16
C LEU A 310 3.26 24.43 4.34
N GLU A 311 2.77 24.24 5.57
CA GLU A 311 3.58 24.42 6.79
C GLU A 311 4.83 23.53 6.76
N THR A 312 4.66 22.27 6.35
CA THR A 312 5.77 21.33 6.26
C THR A 312 6.72 21.68 5.13
N TRP A 313 6.22 22.11 3.97
CA TRP A 313 7.03 22.53 2.84
C TRP A 313 7.96 23.67 3.25
N ARG A 314 7.42 24.73 3.85
CA ARG A 314 8.18 25.90 4.36
C ARG A 314 9.32 25.47 5.28
N ARG A 315 9.05 24.57 6.23
CA ARG A 315 10.06 24.04 7.14
C ARG A 315 11.16 23.26 6.39
N PHE A 316 10.77 22.48 5.38
CA PHE A 316 11.70 21.69 4.57
C PHE A 316 12.36 22.47 3.44
N THR A 317 12.07 23.76 3.27
CA THR A 317 12.73 24.67 2.32
C THR A 317 13.33 25.89 3.00
N ALA A 318 13.47 25.87 4.33
CA ALA A 318 13.98 26.99 5.11
C ALA A 318 15.41 27.40 4.72
N GLU A 319 16.21 26.48 4.15
CA GLU A 319 17.56 26.81 3.67
C GLU A 319 17.57 27.79 2.47
N TYR A 320 16.43 27.97 1.79
CA TYR A 320 16.25 28.91 0.68
C TYR A 320 15.63 30.25 1.11
N ALA A 321 15.50 30.49 2.42
CA ALA A 321 14.87 31.71 2.92
C ALA A 321 15.59 32.97 2.37
N PRO A 322 14.85 34.04 2.04
CA PRO A 322 15.45 35.29 1.61
C PRO A 322 16.50 35.80 2.61
N GLY A 323 17.68 36.20 2.12
CA GLY A 323 18.79 36.63 2.96
C GLY A 323 19.58 35.50 3.63
N GLY A 324 19.18 34.24 3.45
CA GLY A 324 19.96 33.07 3.89
C GLY A 324 21.16 32.78 2.99
N LEU A 325 22.05 31.88 3.43
CA LEU A 325 23.33 31.56 2.78
C LEU A 325 23.17 31.20 1.28
N ILE A 326 22.18 30.39 0.93
CA ILE A 326 21.93 30.00 -0.48
C ILE A 326 21.39 31.20 -1.27
N ALA A 327 20.51 32.01 -0.69
CA ALA A 327 19.90 33.14 -1.38
C ALA A 327 20.89 34.29 -1.63
N THR A 328 21.91 34.44 -0.80
CA THR A 328 22.92 35.51 -0.91
C THR A 328 24.18 35.09 -1.65
N ALA A 329 24.37 33.80 -1.91
CA ALA A 329 25.55 33.28 -2.60
C ALA A 329 25.59 33.75 -4.07
N SER A 330 26.80 34.01 -4.55
CA SER A 330 27.00 34.38 -5.95
C SER A 330 26.76 33.19 -6.89
N PRO A 331 26.37 33.43 -8.17
CA PRO A 331 26.24 32.37 -9.16
C PRO A 331 27.51 31.51 -9.33
N SER A 332 28.68 32.11 -9.12
CA SER A 332 29.96 31.38 -9.12
C SER A 332 30.06 30.36 -7.99
N LEU A 333 29.62 30.72 -6.78
CA LEU A 333 29.63 29.79 -5.64
C LEU A 333 28.63 28.65 -5.86
N HIS A 334 27.45 28.95 -6.41
CA HIS A 334 26.49 27.92 -6.80
C HIS A 334 27.09 26.94 -7.79
N ALA A 335 27.78 27.43 -8.83
CA ALA A 335 28.41 26.60 -9.84
C ALA A 335 29.53 25.71 -9.28
N ILE A 336 30.32 26.22 -8.32
CA ILE A 336 31.42 25.46 -7.71
C ILE A 336 30.88 24.42 -6.72
N ALA A 337 29.85 24.76 -5.94
CA ALA A 337 29.18 23.87 -5.01
C ALA A 337 28.02 23.10 -5.66
N TRP A 338 28.15 22.78 -6.95
CA TRP A 338 27.08 22.13 -7.70
C TRP A 338 26.69 20.80 -7.04
N MET A 339 25.39 20.64 -6.80
CA MET A 339 24.81 19.42 -6.27
C MET A 339 23.55 19.06 -7.05
N PRO A 340 23.34 17.79 -7.38
CA PRO A 340 22.14 17.38 -8.08
C PRO A 340 20.90 17.60 -7.21
N THR A 341 19.79 17.97 -7.83
CA THR A 341 18.47 17.98 -7.17
C THR A 341 18.05 16.62 -6.65
N THR A 342 18.72 15.55 -7.12
CA THR A 342 18.45 14.18 -6.70
C THR A 342 19.63 13.38 -6.16
N ASN A 343 19.34 12.51 -5.20
CA ASN A 343 20.32 11.57 -4.64
C ASN A 343 20.46 10.27 -5.47
N ASP A 344 19.88 10.22 -6.67
CA ASP A 344 19.78 9.00 -7.48
C ASP A 344 21.18 8.46 -7.88
N VAL A 345 22.18 9.35 -8.04
CA VAL A 345 23.59 8.99 -8.35
C VAL A 345 24.26 8.21 -7.21
N ASN A 346 23.81 8.42 -5.98
CA ASN A 346 24.34 7.74 -4.79
C ASN A 346 23.64 6.40 -4.51
N GLU A 347 22.63 5.99 -5.30
CA GLU A 347 21.87 4.74 -5.11
C GLU A 347 22.57 3.46 -5.66
N GLY A 348 23.80 3.57 -6.17
CA GLY A 348 24.62 2.44 -6.62
C GLY A 348 24.01 1.59 -7.75
N ALA A 349 24.49 0.36 -7.92
CA ALA A 349 24.03 -0.55 -8.99
C ALA A 349 22.53 -0.90 -8.91
N LEU A 350 21.94 -0.83 -7.71
CA LEU A 350 20.51 -1.01 -7.47
C LEU A 350 19.68 0.17 -7.97
N GLY A 351 20.16 1.41 -7.78
CA GLY A 351 19.60 2.62 -8.38
C GLY A 351 19.59 2.55 -9.90
N SER A 352 20.73 2.18 -10.50
CA SER A 352 20.85 1.97 -11.95
C SER A 352 19.83 0.96 -12.50
N ARG A 353 19.64 -0.18 -11.82
CA ARG A 353 18.63 -1.19 -12.19
C ARG A 353 17.20 -0.62 -12.11
N ARG A 354 16.90 0.18 -11.08
CA ARG A 354 15.58 0.81 -10.90
C ARG A 354 15.28 1.81 -12.01
N VAL A 355 16.25 2.62 -12.43
CA VAL A 355 16.11 3.56 -13.56
C VAL A 355 15.76 2.82 -14.85
N VAL A 356 16.47 1.72 -15.17
CA VAL A 356 16.18 0.91 -16.35
C VAL A 356 14.80 0.24 -16.27
N ARG A 357 14.36 -0.19 -15.08
CA ARG A 357 13.01 -0.74 -14.88
C ARG A 357 11.92 0.31 -15.07
N ARG A 358 12.19 1.58 -14.74
CA ARG A 358 11.24 2.70 -14.98
C ARG A 358 11.12 3.04 -16.46
N SER A 359 12.23 3.05 -17.21
CA SER A 359 12.19 3.30 -18.66
C SER A 359 11.66 2.11 -19.46
N LEU A 360 11.78 0.89 -18.93
CA LEU A 360 11.26 -0.34 -19.53
C LEU A 360 10.32 -1.10 -18.57
N PRO A 361 9.14 -0.55 -18.23
CA PRO A 361 8.27 -1.10 -17.18
C PRO A 361 7.65 -2.46 -17.54
N LYS A 362 7.67 -2.81 -18.84
CA LYS A 362 7.22 -4.10 -19.37
C LYS A 362 8.37 -5.10 -19.59
N ALA A 363 9.62 -4.70 -19.38
CA ALA A 363 10.75 -5.59 -19.53
C ALA A 363 10.73 -6.66 -18.43
N THR A 364 10.88 -7.92 -18.85
CA THR A 364 11.01 -9.04 -17.91
C THR A 364 12.39 -8.98 -17.23
N GLU A 365 12.54 -9.63 -16.07
CA GLU A 365 13.85 -9.76 -15.42
C GLU A 365 14.91 -10.37 -16.35
N LEU A 366 14.50 -11.30 -17.21
CA LEU A 366 15.39 -11.88 -18.21
C LEU A 366 15.87 -10.83 -19.22
N THR A 367 14.99 -9.92 -19.63
CA THR A 367 15.30 -8.78 -20.51
C THR A 367 16.20 -7.77 -19.82
N LEU A 368 15.93 -7.42 -18.56
CA LEU A 368 16.76 -6.48 -17.78
C LEU A 368 18.16 -7.03 -17.55
N ASN A 369 18.27 -8.30 -17.16
CA ASN A 369 19.55 -8.99 -16.99
C ASN A 369 20.28 -9.19 -18.32
N ALA A 370 19.57 -9.38 -19.43
CA ALA A 370 20.18 -9.43 -20.76
C ALA A 370 20.70 -8.05 -21.20
N TYR A 371 19.94 -6.98 -20.95
CA TYR A 371 20.36 -5.60 -21.25
C TYR A 371 21.59 -5.20 -20.45
N GLN A 372 21.59 -5.50 -19.16
CA GLN A 372 22.71 -5.21 -18.28
C GLN A 372 23.95 -6.04 -18.63
N ARG A 373 23.79 -7.34 -18.91
CA ARG A 373 24.89 -8.20 -19.40
C ARG A 373 25.41 -7.76 -20.76
N TYR A 374 24.53 -7.32 -21.66
CA TYR A 374 24.91 -6.78 -22.96
C TYR A 374 25.80 -5.54 -22.82
N ARG A 375 25.47 -4.65 -21.87
CA ARG A 375 26.26 -3.47 -21.54
C ARG A 375 27.58 -3.85 -20.85
N TRP A 376 27.55 -4.65 -19.78
CA TRP A 376 28.75 -5.02 -19.00
C TRP A 376 29.76 -5.83 -19.81
N ASN A 377 29.29 -6.83 -20.55
CA ASN A 377 30.16 -7.68 -21.37
C ASN A 377 30.56 -7.01 -22.69
N LYS A 378 30.16 -5.73 -22.89
CA LYS A 378 30.33 -5.00 -24.14
C LYS A 378 29.91 -5.82 -25.35
N THR A 379 28.84 -6.62 -25.21
CA THR A 379 28.40 -7.59 -26.21
C THR A 379 28.08 -6.92 -27.54
N GLY A 380 27.73 -5.63 -27.55
CA GLY A 380 27.59 -4.85 -28.77
C GLY A 380 28.85 -4.78 -29.63
N ILE A 381 30.05 -4.79 -29.03
CA ILE A 381 31.33 -4.86 -29.77
C ILE A 381 31.44 -6.20 -30.50
N PHE A 382 31.12 -7.29 -29.80
CA PHE A 382 31.10 -8.63 -30.40
C PHE A 382 30.03 -8.76 -31.49
N ILE A 383 28.82 -8.23 -31.28
CA ILE A 383 27.78 -8.26 -32.33
C ILE A 383 28.22 -7.45 -33.56
N ARG A 384 28.90 -6.31 -33.37
CA ARG A 384 29.45 -5.51 -34.47
C ARG A 384 30.58 -6.21 -35.24
N SER A 385 31.27 -7.19 -34.64
CA SER A 385 32.28 -8.00 -35.34
C SER A 385 31.70 -9.23 -36.05
N LEU A 386 30.39 -9.49 -35.92
CA LEU A 386 29.74 -10.61 -36.62
C LEU A 386 29.48 -10.28 -38.09
N SER A 387 29.59 -11.31 -38.93
CA SER A 387 29.23 -11.21 -40.35
C SER A 387 27.72 -11.02 -40.54
N GLU A 388 27.35 -10.39 -41.66
CA GLU A 388 25.97 -10.16 -42.10
C GLU A 388 25.09 -11.43 -42.02
N THR A 389 25.66 -12.59 -42.37
CA THR A 389 24.99 -13.90 -42.32
C THR A 389 24.61 -14.31 -40.90
N LYS A 390 25.50 -14.12 -39.93
CA LYS A 390 25.26 -14.41 -38.51
C LYS A 390 24.28 -13.41 -37.90
N LEU A 391 24.34 -12.14 -38.29
CA LEU A 391 23.37 -11.12 -37.89
C LEU A 391 21.95 -11.43 -38.39
N LYS A 392 21.81 -11.85 -39.66
CA LYS A 392 20.52 -12.30 -40.22
C LYS A 392 19.95 -13.51 -39.47
N PHE A 393 20.79 -14.46 -39.09
CA PHE A 393 20.38 -15.61 -38.27
C PHE A 393 19.86 -15.17 -36.89
N LEU A 394 20.59 -14.30 -36.19
CA LEU A 394 20.19 -13.79 -34.87
C LEU A 394 18.86 -13.03 -34.93
N ARG A 395 18.65 -12.15 -35.93
CA ARG A 395 17.37 -11.44 -36.13
C ARG A 395 16.22 -12.40 -36.38
N LYS A 396 16.40 -13.40 -37.25
CA LYS A 396 15.38 -14.44 -37.51
C LYS A 396 15.03 -15.22 -36.24
N ARG A 397 16.03 -15.60 -35.44
CA ARG A 397 15.82 -16.35 -34.20
C ARG A 397 15.09 -15.50 -33.15
N ALA A 398 15.43 -14.22 -33.02
CA ALA A 398 14.75 -13.30 -32.11
C ALA A 398 13.28 -13.08 -32.49
N HIS A 399 12.97 -12.82 -33.77
CA HIS A 399 11.60 -12.69 -34.26
C HIS A 399 10.78 -13.98 -34.08
N PHE A 400 11.38 -15.15 -34.36
CA PHE A 400 10.73 -16.43 -34.09
C PHE A 400 10.35 -16.56 -32.62
N LEU A 401 11.27 -16.31 -31.68
CA LEU A 401 10.99 -16.39 -30.24
C LEU A 401 9.89 -15.42 -29.77
N GLN A 402 9.85 -14.19 -30.29
CA GLN A 402 8.77 -13.23 -30.01
C GLN A 402 7.42 -13.68 -30.58
N SER A 403 7.41 -14.21 -31.82
CA SER A 403 6.19 -14.64 -32.51
C SER A 403 5.44 -15.77 -31.79
N LEU A 404 6.15 -16.56 -30.98
CA LEU A 404 5.53 -17.66 -30.24
C LEU A 404 4.59 -17.19 -29.12
N GLN A 405 4.71 -15.92 -28.68
CA GLN A 405 3.89 -15.28 -27.64
C GLN A 405 3.69 -16.16 -26.39
N LEU A 406 4.68 -17.00 -26.06
CA LEU A 406 4.53 -18.09 -25.09
C LEU A 406 4.09 -17.58 -23.72
N GLN A 407 4.70 -16.50 -23.24
CA GLN A 407 4.31 -15.88 -21.96
C GLN A 407 2.89 -15.31 -21.97
N LYS A 408 2.39 -14.77 -23.09
CA LYS A 408 1.00 -14.29 -23.16
C LYS A 408 0.02 -15.47 -23.14
N LYS A 409 0.33 -16.54 -23.89
CA LYS A 409 -0.50 -17.76 -23.95
C LYS A 409 -0.57 -18.47 -22.59
N VAL A 410 0.55 -18.60 -21.88
CA VAL A 410 0.59 -19.19 -20.53
C VAL A 410 -0.23 -18.36 -19.53
N ARG A 411 -0.09 -17.02 -19.56
CA ARG A 411 -0.86 -16.12 -18.67
C ARG A 411 -2.37 -16.21 -18.91
N ILE A 412 -2.82 -16.19 -20.16
CA ILE A 412 -4.24 -16.34 -20.52
C ILE A 412 -4.77 -17.71 -20.08
N ALA A 413 -3.99 -18.78 -20.28
CA ALA A 413 -4.38 -20.13 -19.86
C ALA A 413 -4.55 -20.23 -18.33
N GLN A 414 -3.65 -19.62 -17.55
CA GLN A 414 -3.76 -19.59 -16.09
C GLN A 414 -4.98 -18.79 -15.61
N ALA A 415 -5.28 -17.63 -16.21
CA ALA A 415 -6.47 -16.84 -15.88
C ALA A 415 -7.77 -17.61 -16.17
N ASN A 416 -7.84 -18.27 -17.33
CA ASN A 416 -8.98 -19.10 -17.71
C ASN A 416 -9.12 -20.33 -16.80
N TYR A 417 -8.01 -20.95 -16.41
CA TYR A 417 -8.01 -22.05 -15.46
C TYR A 417 -8.54 -21.61 -14.09
N GLY A 418 -8.10 -20.46 -13.57
CA GLY A 418 -8.63 -19.85 -12.35
C GLY A 418 -10.14 -19.63 -12.41
N LYS A 419 -10.64 -19.03 -13.51
CA LYS A 419 -12.09 -18.86 -13.74
C LYS A 419 -12.84 -20.20 -13.79
N SER A 420 -12.25 -21.23 -14.40
CA SER A 420 -12.86 -22.55 -14.51
C SER A 420 -12.96 -23.27 -13.15
N ILE A 421 -11.94 -23.14 -12.29
CA ILE A 421 -11.98 -23.66 -10.92
C ILE A 421 -13.13 -23.01 -10.14
N VAL A 422 -13.27 -21.68 -10.22
CA VAL A 422 -14.34 -20.95 -9.54
C VAL A 422 -15.71 -21.42 -10.04
N LYS A 423 -15.90 -21.53 -11.36
CA LYS A 423 -17.16 -22.03 -11.94
C LYS A 423 -17.49 -23.46 -11.48
N ASN A 424 -16.51 -24.35 -11.45
CA ASN A 424 -16.69 -25.72 -10.97
C ASN A 424 -17.02 -25.75 -9.47
N LYS A 425 -16.37 -24.91 -8.66
CA LYS A 425 -16.68 -24.74 -7.24
C LYS A 425 -18.12 -24.24 -7.03
N TRP A 426 -18.56 -23.22 -7.78
CA TRP A 426 -19.94 -22.73 -7.71
C TRP A 426 -20.97 -23.79 -8.13
N ALA A 427 -20.68 -24.58 -9.17
CA ALA A 427 -21.54 -25.70 -9.57
C ALA A 427 -21.64 -26.76 -8.46
N GLN A 428 -20.53 -27.10 -7.80
CA GLN A 428 -20.53 -28.00 -6.64
C GLN A 428 -21.30 -27.42 -5.46
N ASP A 429 -21.23 -26.11 -5.24
CA ASP A 429 -21.97 -25.44 -4.17
C ASP A 429 -23.47 -25.41 -4.44
N ALA A 430 -23.88 -25.15 -5.69
CA ALA A 430 -25.28 -25.25 -6.09
C ALA A 430 -25.82 -26.67 -5.84
N VAL A 431 -25.05 -27.71 -6.16
CA VAL A 431 -25.41 -29.11 -5.86
C VAL A 431 -25.48 -29.36 -4.35
N ARG A 432 -24.55 -28.82 -3.56
CA ARG A 432 -24.59 -28.95 -2.09
C ARG A 432 -25.78 -28.21 -1.49
N LEU A 433 -26.10 -27.02 -2.00
CA LEU A 433 -27.26 -26.23 -1.57
C LEU A 433 -28.56 -26.96 -1.92
N GLU A 434 -28.68 -27.49 -3.13
CA GLU A 434 -29.83 -28.29 -3.56
C GLU A 434 -29.99 -29.54 -2.69
N LYS A 435 -28.90 -30.25 -2.37
CA LYS A 435 -28.91 -31.38 -1.42
C LYS A 435 -29.36 -30.95 -0.02
N LYS A 436 -28.87 -29.83 0.50
CA LYS A 436 -29.31 -29.27 1.78
C LYS A 436 -30.78 -28.88 1.76
N GLN A 437 -31.26 -28.25 0.69
CA GLN A 437 -32.67 -27.87 0.54
C GLN A 437 -33.58 -29.10 0.43
N LYS A 438 -33.19 -30.12 -0.33
CA LYS A 438 -33.92 -31.40 -0.38
C LYS A 438 -33.98 -32.08 0.98
N GLN A 439 -32.87 -32.09 1.71
CA GLN A 439 -32.83 -32.65 3.07
C GLN A 439 -33.69 -31.84 4.05
N ALA A 440 -33.67 -30.51 3.98
CA ALA A 440 -34.52 -29.65 4.79
C ALA A 440 -36.01 -29.87 4.49
N LYS A 441 -36.40 -30.00 3.21
CA LYS A 441 -37.78 -30.35 2.81
C LYS A 441 -38.23 -31.71 3.32
N VAL A 442 -37.34 -32.69 3.28
CA VAL A 442 -37.62 -34.04 3.82
C VAL A 442 -37.79 -33.99 5.33
N LEU A 443 -36.98 -33.19 6.04
CA LEU A 443 -37.06 -33.03 7.50
C LEU A 443 -38.29 -32.24 7.95
N SER A 444 -38.70 -31.21 7.21
CA SER A 444 -39.91 -30.43 7.53
C SER A 444 -41.21 -31.21 7.33
N ALA A 445 -41.17 -32.32 6.59
CA ALA A 445 -42.32 -33.20 6.36
C ALA A 445 -42.37 -34.39 7.34
N VAL A 446 -41.40 -34.51 8.26
CA VAL A 446 -41.38 -35.58 9.26
C VAL A 446 -42.42 -35.29 10.32
N ILE A 447 -43.31 -36.25 10.57
CA ILE A 447 -44.17 -36.25 11.75
C ILE A 447 -43.32 -36.74 12.93
N PRO A 448 -42.96 -35.88 13.89
CA PRO A 448 -42.04 -36.26 14.97
C PRO A 448 -42.70 -37.22 15.95
N ILE A 449 -41.96 -38.25 16.37
CA ILE A 449 -42.38 -39.10 17.48
C ILE A 449 -41.93 -38.42 18.77
N THR A 450 -42.91 -38.02 19.59
CA THR A 450 -42.71 -37.30 20.86
C THR A 450 -43.11 -38.13 22.09
N SER A 451 -43.72 -39.31 21.89
CA SER A 451 -44.14 -40.19 22.98
C SER A 451 -43.40 -41.52 22.95
N LEU A 452 -42.90 -41.95 24.12
CA LEU A 452 -42.29 -43.27 24.30
C LEU A 452 -43.27 -44.41 23.98
N SER A 453 -44.56 -44.21 24.28
CA SER A 453 -45.61 -45.20 23.98
C SER A 453 -45.82 -45.40 22.48
N ILE A 454 -45.65 -44.34 21.68
CA ILE A 454 -45.73 -44.39 20.21
C ILE A 454 -44.47 -45.07 19.66
N LEU A 455 -43.30 -44.74 20.21
CA LEU A 455 -42.04 -45.37 19.81
C LEU A 455 -42.08 -46.89 20.03
N GLU A 456 -42.60 -47.35 21.16
CA GLU A 456 -42.68 -48.79 21.51
C GLU A 456 -43.67 -49.57 20.67
N LYS A 457 -44.76 -48.93 20.23
CA LYS A 457 -45.75 -49.52 19.31
C LYS A 457 -45.33 -49.44 17.85
N SER A 458 -44.34 -48.61 17.51
CA SER A 458 -43.92 -48.37 16.14
C SER A 458 -42.88 -49.38 15.65
N ALA A 459 -43.18 -50.10 14.57
CA ALA A 459 -42.25 -51.02 13.90
C ALA A 459 -41.32 -50.29 12.92
N LEU A 460 -40.59 -49.26 13.39
CA LEU A 460 -39.76 -48.40 12.54
C LEU A 460 -38.59 -49.18 11.91
N LYS A 461 -38.32 -48.91 10.62
CA LYS A 461 -37.11 -49.39 9.95
C LYS A 461 -35.95 -48.43 10.25
N VAL A 462 -34.73 -48.89 9.98
CA VAL A 462 -33.50 -48.09 10.20
C VAL A 462 -33.53 -46.73 9.49
N PRO A 463 -34.05 -46.59 8.25
CA PRO A 463 -34.19 -45.29 7.59
C PRO A 463 -35.14 -44.34 8.34
N ASP A 464 -36.24 -44.86 8.88
CA ASP A 464 -37.24 -44.05 9.61
C ASP A 464 -36.66 -43.57 10.95
N LEU A 465 -35.90 -44.43 11.64
CA LEU A 465 -35.16 -44.06 12.85
C LEU A 465 -34.11 -42.99 12.57
N ASP A 466 -33.39 -43.09 11.44
CA ASP A 466 -32.42 -42.07 11.04
C ASP A 466 -33.09 -40.73 10.77
N LEU A 467 -34.27 -40.74 10.15
CA LEU A 467 -35.03 -39.54 9.82
C LEU A 467 -35.58 -38.85 11.09
N GLN A 468 -36.14 -39.64 12.02
CA GLN A 468 -36.58 -39.17 13.34
C GLN A 468 -35.41 -38.58 14.15
N LEU A 469 -34.27 -39.28 14.22
CA LEU A 469 -33.08 -38.76 14.89
C LEU A 469 -32.52 -37.50 14.22
N SER A 470 -32.60 -37.39 12.89
CA SER A 470 -32.20 -36.19 12.18
C SER A 470 -33.13 -35.01 12.46
N TRP A 471 -34.42 -35.24 12.70
CA TRP A 471 -35.35 -34.21 13.13
C TRP A 471 -35.01 -33.70 14.54
N HIS A 472 -34.82 -34.62 15.51
CA HIS A 472 -34.46 -34.28 16.90
C HIS A 472 -33.11 -33.55 17.03
N ARG A 473 -32.15 -33.84 16.16
CA ARG A 473 -30.83 -33.16 16.13
C ARG A 473 -30.88 -31.68 15.71
N GLN A 474 -32.01 -31.18 15.19
CA GLN A 474 -32.12 -29.78 14.76
C GLN A 474 -31.98 -28.80 15.93
N PHE A 475 -32.50 -29.18 17.11
CA PHE A 475 -32.46 -28.39 18.33
C PHE A 475 -31.68 -29.08 19.47
N ASN A 476 -31.37 -30.37 19.34
CA ASN A 476 -30.59 -31.13 20.32
C ASN A 476 -29.24 -31.60 19.74
N LEU A 477 -28.23 -30.72 19.81
CA LEU A 477 -26.87 -30.98 19.31
C LEU A 477 -26.10 -32.02 20.14
N GLY A 478 -26.60 -32.40 21.31
CA GLY A 478 -25.97 -33.38 22.22
C GLY A 478 -26.21 -34.85 21.81
N LEU A 479 -27.07 -35.11 20.83
CA LEU A 479 -27.36 -36.46 20.34
C LEU A 479 -26.22 -37.02 19.48
N ALA A 480 -25.96 -38.33 19.62
CA ALA A 480 -24.91 -39.01 18.88
C ALA A 480 -25.11 -38.87 17.35
N LYS A 481 -24.03 -38.65 16.61
CA LYS A 481 -24.06 -38.55 15.14
C LYS A 481 -24.44 -39.90 14.50
N LYS A 482 -25.05 -39.87 13.31
CA LYS A 482 -25.43 -41.08 12.55
C LYS A 482 -24.28 -42.10 12.41
N THR A 483 -23.05 -41.62 12.24
CA THR A 483 -21.85 -42.46 12.11
C THR A 483 -21.46 -43.23 13.39
N ALA A 484 -21.92 -42.76 14.56
CA ALA A 484 -21.69 -43.42 15.85
C ALA A 484 -22.74 -44.51 16.16
N LEU A 485 -23.91 -44.48 15.51
CA LEU A 485 -25.02 -45.40 15.75
C LEU A 485 -25.04 -46.51 14.70
N ARG A 486 -24.30 -47.61 14.98
CA ARG A 486 -24.04 -48.67 13.99
C ARG A 486 -25.19 -49.65 13.76
N ASN A 487 -26.03 -49.90 14.77
CA ASN A 487 -27.09 -50.91 14.71
C ASN A 487 -28.46 -50.31 15.06
N LYS A 488 -29.53 -51.06 14.81
CA LYS A 488 -30.91 -50.61 15.05
C LYS A 488 -31.18 -50.35 16.53
N SER A 489 -30.65 -51.18 17.43
CA SER A 489 -30.85 -51.05 18.88
C SER A 489 -30.26 -49.76 19.44
N SER A 490 -29.04 -49.38 19.03
CA SER A 490 -28.43 -48.10 19.41
C SER A 490 -29.21 -46.90 18.90
N LYS A 491 -29.82 -46.98 17.70
CA LYS A 491 -30.66 -45.89 17.16
C LYS A 491 -31.97 -45.75 17.93
N VAL A 492 -32.60 -46.85 18.33
CA VAL A 492 -33.80 -46.85 19.17
C VAL A 492 -33.49 -46.28 20.55
N ALA A 493 -32.36 -46.67 21.16
CA ALA A 493 -31.93 -46.15 22.45
C ALA A 493 -31.66 -44.64 22.41
N GLU A 494 -30.97 -44.16 21.37
CA GLU A 494 -30.70 -42.74 21.20
C GLU A 494 -31.97 -41.93 20.92
N LEU A 495 -32.93 -42.51 20.18
CA LEU A 495 -34.22 -41.85 19.92
C LEU A 495 -35.10 -41.80 21.18
N ARG A 496 -35.08 -42.84 22.01
CA ARG A 496 -35.73 -42.84 23.33
C ARG A 496 -35.18 -41.71 24.20
N LYS A 497 -33.85 -41.60 24.29
CA LYS A 497 -33.17 -40.51 25.00
C LYS A 497 -33.54 -39.14 24.44
N ALA A 498 -33.62 -39.00 23.11
CA ALA A 498 -34.02 -37.74 22.47
C ALA A 498 -35.46 -37.33 22.85
N ILE A 499 -36.38 -38.29 22.90
CA ILE A 499 -37.78 -38.07 23.29
C ILE A 499 -37.87 -37.67 24.76
N GLU A 500 -37.17 -38.36 25.66
CA GLU A 500 -37.11 -38.01 27.09
C GLU A 500 -36.59 -36.58 27.27
N GLN A 501 -35.49 -36.23 26.61
CA GLN A 501 -34.91 -34.89 26.66
C GLN A 501 -35.82 -33.80 26.06
N LEU A 502 -36.63 -34.13 25.06
CA LEU A 502 -37.62 -33.20 24.50
C LEU A 502 -38.77 -32.97 25.47
N ASN A 503 -39.26 -34.04 26.12
CA ASN A 503 -40.38 -33.96 27.07
C ASN A 503 -39.99 -33.25 28.37
N ASP A 504 -38.71 -33.32 28.77
CA ASP A 504 -38.16 -32.60 29.92
C ASP A 504 -37.82 -31.13 29.59
N ASN A 505 -37.96 -30.69 28.33
CA ASN A 505 -37.60 -29.35 27.89
C ASN A 505 -38.76 -28.36 28.11
N ALA A 506 -38.51 -27.30 28.88
CA ALA A 506 -39.48 -26.24 29.16
C ALA A 506 -40.01 -25.53 27.90
N ASP A 507 -39.25 -25.53 26.81
CA ASP A 507 -39.60 -24.92 25.52
C ASP A 507 -40.21 -25.92 24.50
N MET A 508 -40.65 -27.10 24.95
CA MET A 508 -41.18 -28.16 24.07
C MET A 508 -42.24 -27.67 23.07
N GLU A 509 -43.24 -26.90 23.52
CA GLU A 509 -44.31 -26.40 22.66
C GLU A 509 -43.78 -25.46 21.57
N LYS A 510 -42.80 -24.62 21.91
CA LYS A 510 -42.15 -23.71 20.97
C LYS A 510 -41.33 -24.45 19.93
N ILE A 511 -40.59 -25.49 20.35
CA ILE A 511 -39.81 -26.36 19.45
C ILE A 511 -40.76 -27.10 18.49
N LEU A 512 -41.88 -27.62 18.99
CA LEU A 512 -42.86 -28.30 18.15
C LEU A 512 -43.52 -27.34 17.14
N ALA A 513 -43.84 -26.10 17.56
CA ALA A 513 -44.39 -25.08 16.66
C ALA A 513 -43.40 -24.64 15.57
N GLU A 514 -42.10 -24.62 15.85
CA GLU A 514 -41.06 -24.18 14.92
C GLU A 514 -40.63 -25.28 13.93
N TYR A 515 -40.60 -26.55 14.36
CA TYR A 515 -39.99 -27.64 13.59
C TYR A 515 -40.97 -28.73 13.11
N SER A 516 -42.26 -28.68 13.49
CA SER A 516 -43.27 -29.63 13.02
C SER A 516 -44.06 -29.08 11.82
N PRO A 517 -44.61 -29.94 10.95
CA PRO A 517 -45.53 -29.51 9.90
C PRO A 517 -46.73 -28.78 10.51
N SER A 518 -47.14 -27.65 9.92
CA SER A 518 -48.28 -26.87 10.41
C SER A 518 -49.57 -27.71 10.36
N GLY A 519 -50.06 -28.15 11.53
CA GLY A 519 -51.32 -28.88 11.67
C GLY A 519 -51.19 -30.32 12.19
N VAL A 520 -50.46 -30.53 13.29
CA VAL A 520 -50.62 -31.72 14.15
C VAL A 520 -51.17 -31.28 15.50
#